data_AF-A6UQA5-F1
#
_entry.id   AF-A6UQA5-F1
#
_cell.length_a   1.000
_cell.length_b   1.000
_cell.length_c   1.000
_cell.angle_alpha   90.00
_cell.angle_beta   90.00
_cell.angle_gamma   90.00
#
_symmetry.space_group_name_H-M   'P 1'
#
loop_
_entity.id
_entity.type
_entity.pdbx_description
1 polymer ?
#
loop_
_entity_poly.entity_id
_entity_poly.type
_entity_poly.pdbx_seq_one_letter_code
_entity_poly.pdbx_strand_id
1 'polypeptide(L)'
;MLEDIDKNYKDSSLKQKYNIIKGNRYIMEEAIVPISKALKLPMDDVVDIFVKIYDSASLYESHAYVEQAKMGCLGRRVDIDLGLCWIADFFGLISKNDADLIRKKVVEDTIIRKKPYNESLEEGRALAVKILKGEE
;
A
#
# COMPACT_ATOMS: atom_id res chain seq x y z
N MET A 1 24.74 -30.31 23.88
CA MET A 1 24.20 -31.10 22.75
C MET A 1 22.75 -30.73 22.43
N LEU A 2 21.77 -30.97 23.32
CA LEU A 2 20.36 -30.55 23.09
C LEU A 2 20.21 -29.02 23.05
N GLU A 3 20.88 -28.30 23.97
CA GLU A 3 20.88 -26.82 24.00
C GLU A 3 21.49 -26.21 22.73
N ASP A 4 22.56 -26.82 22.19
CA ASP A 4 23.20 -26.37 20.96
C ASP A 4 22.28 -26.57 19.74
N ILE A 5 21.52 -27.69 19.71
CA ILE A 5 20.54 -27.96 18.66
C ILE A 5 19.39 -26.94 18.71
N ASP A 6 18.86 -26.64 19.90
CA ASP A 6 17.78 -25.66 20.07
C ASP A 6 18.23 -24.24 19.69
N LYS A 7 19.45 -23.86 20.08
CA LYS A 7 20.05 -22.59 19.68
C LYS A 7 20.23 -22.48 18.16
N ASN A 8 20.79 -23.51 17.53
CA ASN A 8 20.99 -23.53 16.08
C ASN A 8 19.64 -23.49 15.32
N TYR A 9 18.61 -24.14 15.85
CA TYR A 9 17.26 -24.09 15.28
C TYR A 9 16.67 -22.68 15.36
N LYS A 10 16.78 -22.02 16.51
CA LYS A 10 16.33 -20.62 16.70
C LYS A 10 17.04 -19.67 15.75
N ASP A 11 18.36 -19.78 15.63
CA ASP A 11 19.16 -18.93 14.74
C ASP A 11 18.77 -19.16 13.26
N SER A 12 18.55 -20.41 12.87
CA SER A 12 18.09 -20.77 11.52
C SER A 12 16.69 -20.26 11.22
N SER A 13 15.78 -20.38 12.18
CA SER A 13 14.40 -19.87 12.07
C SER A 13 14.38 -18.35 11.91
N LEU A 14 15.17 -17.63 12.72
CA LEU A 14 15.29 -16.18 12.64
C LEU A 14 15.86 -15.74 11.28
N LYS A 15 16.92 -16.41 10.80
CA LYS A 15 17.50 -16.15 9.47
C LYS A 15 16.47 -16.39 8.35
N GLN A 16 15.64 -17.41 8.47
CA GLN A 16 14.58 -17.68 7.51
C GLN A 16 13.55 -16.54 7.46
N LYS A 17 13.13 -16.01 8.61
CA LYS A 17 12.23 -14.85 8.67
C LYS A 17 12.82 -13.63 7.96
N TYR A 18 14.08 -13.32 8.21
CA TYR A 18 14.78 -12.23 7.51
C TYR A 18 14.79 -12.46 5.99
N ASN A 19 15.07 -13.69 5.55
CA ASN A 19 15.12 -14.02 4.14
C ASN A 19 13.75 -13.91 3.45
N ILE A 20 12.64 -14.21 4.14
CA ILE A 20 11.29 -14.05 3.59
C ILE A 20 11.03 -12.59 3.20
N ILE A 21 11.42 -11.64 4.05
CA ILE A 21 11.21 -10.21 3.78
C ILE A 21 12.29 -9.66 2.84
N LYS A 22 13.57 -9.75 3.21
CA LYS A 22 14.67 -9.16 2.43
C LYS A 22 14.82 -9.81 1.06
N GLY A 23 14.47 -11.09 0.93
CA GLY A 23 14.47 -11.82 -0.33
C GLY A 23 13.27 -11.52 -1.23
N ASN A 24 12.22 -10.87 -0.70
CA ASN A 24 11.03 -10.50 -1.47
C ASN A 24 11.10 -9.03 -1.90
N ARG A 25 11.56 -8.82 -3.14
CA ARG A 25 11.71 -7.48 -3.72
C ARG A 25 10.42 -6.66 -3.66
N TYR A 26 9.27 -7.27 -3.90
CA TYR A 26 7.98 -6.58 -3.91
C TYR A 26 7.66 -6.01 -2.53
N ILE A 27 7.79 -6.80 -1.46
CA ILE A 27 7.56 -6.34 -0.09
C ILE A 27 8.54 -5.20 0.26
N MET A 28 9.81 -5.34 -0.13
CA MET A 28 10.82 -4.31 0.10
C MET A 28 10.44 -2.98 -0.56
N GLU A 29 10.06 -3.00 -1.84
CA GLU A 29 9.74 -1.78 -2.61
C GLU A 29 8.39 -1.16 -2.23
N GLU A 30 7.38 -1.98 -1.94
CA GLU A 30 5.98 -1.53 -1.80
C GLU A 30 5.54 -1.34 -0.34
N ALA A 31 6.26 -1.91 0.63
CA ALA A 31 5.95 -1.74 2.05
C ALA A 31 7.14 -1.21 2.85
N ILE A 32 8.29 -1.88 2.83
CA ILE A 32 9.43 -1.53 3.70
C ILE A 32 9.98 -0.15 3.35
N VAL A 33 10.26 0.13 2.08
CA VAL A 33 10.77 1.44 1.62
C VAL A 33 9.77 2.56 1.92
N PRO A 34 8.46 2.44 1.61
CA PRO A 34 7.47 3.46 1.99
C PRO A 34 7.37 3.71 3.49
N ILE A 35 7.34 2.67 4.33
CA ILE A 35 7.28 2.81 5.78
C ILE A 35 8.55 3.48 6.31
N SER A 36 9.72 3.03 5.85
CA SER A 36 11.03 3.62 6.18
C SER A 36 11.06 5.12 5.88
N LYS A 37 10.62 5.53 4.69
CA LYS A 37 10.56 6.95 4.30
C LYS A 37 9.55 7.74 5.14
N ALA A 38 8.34 7.21 5.32
CA ALA A 38 7.27 7.90 6.04
C ALA A 38 7.61 8.10 7.52
N LEU A 39 8.22 7.09 8.16
CA LEU A 39 8.57 7.10 9.58
C LEU A 39 10.00 7.59 9.85
N LYS A 40 10.78 7.88 8.80
CA LYS A 40 12.20 8.26 8.87
C LYS A 40 13.06 7.26 9.64
N LEU A 41 12.82 5.97 9.39
CA LEU A 41 13.56 4.85 9.99
C LEU A 41 14.49 4.21 8.95
N PRO A 42 15.66 3.66 9.34
CA PRO A 42 16.43 2.77 8.49
C PRO A 42 15.57 1.59 8.00
N MET A 43 15.80 1.14 6.76
CA MET A 43 15.04 0.01 6.21
C MET A 43 15.24 -1.27 7.03
N ASP A 44 16.46 -1.51 7.52
CA ASP A 44 16.76 -2.68 8.35
C ASP A 44 15.95 -2.66 9.64
N ASP A 45 15.80 -1.52 10.32
CA ASP A 45 14.96 -1.39 11.52
C ASP A 45 13.50 -1.74 11.23
N VAL A 46 12.97 -1.36 10.05
CA VAL A 46 11.61 -1.73 9.63
C VAL A 46 11.51 -3.24 9.40
N VAL A 47 12.50 -3.86 8.77
CA VAL A 47 12.53 -5.32 8.60
C VAL A 47 12.59 -6.03 9.96
N ASP A 48 13.41 -5.54 10.89
CA ASP A 48 13.53 -6.09 12.25
C ASP A 48 12.18 -6.04 12.98
N ILE A 49 11.42 -4.95 12.82
CA ILE A 49 10.06 -4.82 13.38
C ILE A 49 9.14 -5.92 12.81
N PHE A 50 9.17 -6.16 11.50
CA PHE A 50 8.35 -7.21 10.87
C PHE A 50 8.75 -8.59 11.41
N VAL A 51 10.04 -8.90 11.45
CA VAL A 51 10.56 -10.20 11.92
C VAL A 51 10.25 -10.44 13.39
N LYS A 52 10.26 -9.39 14.20
CA LYS A 52 9.94 -9.44 15.64
C LYS A 52 8.46 -9.66 15.91
N ILE A 53 7.58 -8.99 15.15
CA ILE A 53 6.13 -9.01 15.39
C ILE A 53 5.47 -10.23 14.75
N TYR A 54 5.86 -10.58 13.53
CA TYR A 54 5.19 -11.64 12.76
C TYR A 54 5.86 -13.01 12.95
N ASP A 55 5.04 -14.06 12.98
CA ASP A 55 5.50 -15.43 12.83
C ASP A 55 5.90 -15.72 11.36
N SER A 56 6.51 -16.88 11.14
CA SER A 56 7.01 -17.23 9.79
C SER A 56 5.88 -17.40 8.77
N ALA A 57 4.71 -17.87 9.19
CA ALA A 57 3.55 -18.04 8.31
C ALA A 57 3.01 -16.68 7.84
N SER A 58 2.82 -15.75 8.78
CA SER A 58 2.34 -14.40 8.47
C SER A 58 3.33 -13.62 7.60
N LEU A 59 4.64 -13.79 7.83
CA LEU A 59 5.65 -13.22 6.94
C LEU A 59 5.57 -13.79 5.53
N TYR A 60 5.27 -15.08 5.38
CA TYR A 60 5.12 -15.70 4.07
C TYR A 60 3.90 -15.16 3.31
N GLU A 61 2.80 -14.94 4.01
CA GLU A 61 1.56 -14.36 3.46
C GLU A 61 1.64 -12.86 3.18
N SER A 62 2.63 -12.17 3.76
CA SER A 62 2.73 -10.71 3.72
C SER A 62 2.77 -10.13 2.30
N HIS A 63 3.23 -10.88 1.30
CA HIS A 63 3.17 -10.45 -0.09
C HIS A 63 1.73 -10.13 -0.53
N ALA A 64 0.79 -11.04 -0.27
CA ALA A 64 -0.62 -10.85 -0.64
C ALA A 64 -1.24 -9.68 0.14
N TYR A 65 -0.87 -9.49 1.41
CA TYR A 65 -1.33 -8.36 2.21
C TYR A 65 -0.82 -7.02 1.64
N VAL A 66 0.44 -6.95 1.20
CA VAL A 66 1.00 -5.74 0.58
C VAL A 66 0.29 -5.43 -0.74
N GLU A 67 0.03 -6.43 -1.58
CA GLU A 67 -0.73 -6.24 -2.83
C GLU A 67 -2.13 -5.67 -2.58
N GLN A 68 -2.85 -6.24 -1.62
CA GLN A 68 -4.19 -5.76 -1.25
C GLN A 68 -4.15 -4.35 -0.65
N ALA A 69 -3.18 -4.10 0.25
CA ALA A 69 -3.02 -2.81 0.90
C ALA A 69 -2.67 -1.70 -0.09
N LYS A 70 -1.90 -2.00 -1.15
CA LYS A 70 -1.51 -1.03 -2.18
C LYS A 70 -2.72 -0.36 -2.84
N MET A 71 -3.74 -1.15 -3.21
CA MET A 71 -4.98 -0.64 -3.79
C MET A 71 -5.70 0.31 -2.84
N GLY A 72 -5.86 -0.09 -1.58
CA GLY A 72 -6.56 0.71 -0.57
C GLY A 72 -5.81 1.97 -0.14
N CYS A 73 -4.48 1.89 -0.01
CA CYS A 73 -3.63 3.04 0.29
C CYS A 73 -3.64 4.06 -0.85
N LEU A 74 -3.60 3.60 -2.11
CA LEU A 74 -3.70 4.49 -3.25
C LEU A 74 -5.07 5.17 -3.33
N GLY A 75 -6.16 4.42 -3.10
CA GLY A 75 -7.51 4.99 -3.07
C GLY A 75 -7.64 6.13 -2.05
N ARG A 76 -7.13 5.94 -0.84
CA ARG A 76 -7.10 6.99 0.20
C ARG A 76 -6.27 8.20 -0.21
N ARG A 77 -5.16 7.99 -0.93
CA ARG A 77 -4.36 9.10 -1.46
C ARG A 77 -5.14 9.89 -2.52
N VAL A 78 -5.84 9.20 -3.42
CA VAL A 78 -6.70 9.84 -4.43
C VAL A 78 -7.79 10.66 -3.76
N ASP A 79 -8.42 10.15 -2.70
CA ASP A 79 -9.43 10.90 -1.94
C ASP A 79 -8.90 12.23 -1.41
N ILE A 80 -7.68 12.22 -0.88
CA ILE A 80 -7.02 13.41 -0.35
C ILE A 80 -6.65 14.36 -1.50
N ASP A 81 -5.99 13.85 -2.55
CA ASP A 81 -5.44 14.65 -3.64
C ASP A 81 -6.53 15.28 -4.53
N LEU A 82 -7.69 14.64 -4.66
CA LEU A 82 -8.86 15.16 -5.39
C LEU A 82 -9.90 15.82 -4.47
N GLY A 83 -9.74 15.74 -3.15
CA GLY A 83 -10.70 16.25 -2.18
C GLY A 83 -12.06 15.54 -2.21
N LEU A 84 -12.10 14.26 -2.59
CA LEU A 84 -13.34 13.47 -2.70
C LEU A 84 -14.09 13.38 -1.37
N CYS A 85 -13.37 13.32 -0.24
CA CYS A 85 -13.99 13.36 1.08
C CYS A 85 -14.82 14.63 1.27
N TRP A 86 -14.33 15.79 0.83
CA TRP A 86 -15.06 17.04 0.93
C TRP A 86 -16.26 17.06 -0.01
N ILE A 87 -16.01 16.82 -1.30
CA ILE A 87 -17.03 17.03 -2.32
C ILE A 87 -18.11 15.95 -2.33
N ALA A 88 -17.84 14.73 -1.85
CA ALA A 88 -18.80 13.65 -1.81
C ALA A 88 -19.36 13.39 -0.40
N ASP A 89 -18.49 13.24 0.61
CA ASP A 89 -18.93 12.81 1.95
C ASP A 89 -19.46 13.96 2.81
N PHE A 90 -18.78 15.11 2.80
CA PHE A 90 -19.15 16.24 3.67
C PHE A 90 -20.15 17.20 3.03
N PHE A 91 -19.89 17.64 1.80
CA PHE A 91 -20.71 18.65 1.13
C PHE A 91 -21.75 18.05 0.17
N GLY A 92 -21.61 16.79 -0.23
CA GLY A 92 -22.56 16.11 -1.11
C GLY A 92 -22.74 16.79 -2.48
N LEU A 93 -21.68 17.45 -2.98
CA LEU A 93 -21.65 18.11 -4.29
C LEU A 93 -21.66 17.11 -5.45
N ILE A 94 -21.10 15.92 -5.22
CA ILE A 94 -21.20 14.76 -6.12
C ILE A 94 -21.74 13.56 -5.34
N SER A 95 -22.29 12.57 -6.04
CA SER A 95 -22.74 11.35 -5.38
C SER A 95 -21.55 10.52 -4.88
N LYS A 96 -21.76 9.75 -3.81
CA LYS A 96 -20.75 8.81 -3.30
C LYS A 96 -20.33 7.78 -4.35
N ASN A 97 -21.28 7.37 -5.20
CA ASN A 97 -21.02 6.44 -6.29
C ASN A 97 -20.09 7.05 -7.33
N ASP A 98 -20.29 8.32 -7.69
CA ASP A 98 -19.41 9.00 -8.66
C ASP A 98 -18.01 9.17 -8.10
N ALA A 99 -17.90 9.54 -6.82
CA ALA A 99 -16.61 9.62 -6.13
C ALA A 99 -15.88 8.27 -6.11
N ASP A 100 -16.60 7.19 -5.81
CA ASP A 100 -16.05 5.83 -5.85
C ASP A 100 -15.61 5.42 -7.26
N LEU A 101 -16.36 5.78 -8.30
CA LEU A 101 -15.99 5.52 -9.69
C LEU A 101 -14.73 6.30 -10.10
N ILE A 102 -14.63 7.58 -9.73
CA ILE A 102 -13.43 8.40 -9.98
C ILE A 102 -12.23 7.76 -9.28
N ARG A 103 -12.35 7.45 -7.99
CA ARG A 103 -11.29 6.81 -7.19
C ARG A 103 -10.85 5.50 -7.83
N LYS A 104 -11.80 4.62 -8.13
CA LYS A 104 -11.53 3.32 -8.75
C LYS A 104 -10.81 3.47 -10.08
N LYS A 105 -11.25 4.40 -10.93
CA LYS A 105 -10.61 4.66 -12.22
C LYS A 105 -9.14 5.07 -12.05
N VAL A 106 -8.84 6.04 -11.19
CA VAL A 106 -7.46 6.51 -10.97
C VAL A 106 -6.59 5.38 -10.43
N VAL A 107 -7.12 4.58 -9.48
CA VAL A 107 -6.41 3.43 -8.90
C VAL A 107 -6.12 2.36 -9.94
N GLU A 108 -7.11 1.97 -10.75
CA GLU A 108 -6.96 0.97 -11.81
C GLU A 108 -6.01 1.45 -12.91
N ASP A 109 -6.10 2.71 -13.33
CA ASP A 109 -5.21 3.28 -14.34
C ASP A 109 -3.75 3.27 -13.84
N THR A 110 -3.54 3.58 -12.56
CA THR A 110 -2.20 3.58 -11.95
C THR A 110 -1.66 2.16 -11.78
N ILE A 111 -2.45 1.23 -11.24
CA ILE A 111 -1.94 -0.08 -10.81
C ILE A 111 -2.03 -1.13 -11.91
N ILE A 112 -3.16 -1.20 -12.62
CA ILE A 112 -3.43 -2.21 -13.65
C ILE A 112 -2.85 -1.76 -14.98
N ARG A 113 -3.15 -0.53 -15.41
CA ARG A 113 -2.66 0.01 -16.70
C ARG A 113 -1.24 0.57 -16.63
N LYS A 114 -0.62 0.58 -15.44
CA LYS A 114 0.74 1.06 -15.19
C LYS A 114 0.97 2.50 -15.64
N LYS A 115 -0.08 3.32 -15.62
CA LYS A 115 0.01 4.73 -15.94
C LYS A 115 0.63 5.49 -14.75
N PRO A 116 1.47 6.53 -14.98
CA PRO A 116 1.99 7.33 -13.90
C PRO A 116 0.87 7.94 -13.06
N TYR A 117 0.99 7.87 -11.74
CA TYR A 117 -0.03 8.35 -10.80
C TYR A 117 -0.51 9.77 -11.10
N ASN A 118 0.42 10.69 -11.38
CA ASN A 118 0.08 12.10 -11.65
C ASN A 118 -0.79 12.23 -12.91
N GLU A 119 -0.53 11.45 -13.95
CA GLU A 119 -1.34 11.50 -15.17
C GLU A 119 -2.73 10.89 -14.96
N SER A 120 -2.82 9.78 -14.21
CA SER A 120 -4.10 9.19 -13.81
C SER A 120 -4.90 10.15 -12.92
N LEU A 121 -4.23 10.86 -12.01
CA LEU A 121 -4.85 11.84 -11.12
C LEU A 121 -5.45 13.01 -11.89
N GLU A 122 -4.76 13.52 -12.92
CA GLU A 122 -5.28 14.61 -13.75
C GLU A 122 -6.51 14.20 -14.57
N GLU A 123 -6.58 12.96 -15.04
CA GLU A 123 -7.81 12.43 -15.65
C GLU A 123 -8.95 12.32 -14.64
N GLY A 124 -8.65 11.86 -13.42
CA GLY A 124 -9.62 11.86 -12.31
C GLY A 124 -10.12 13.26 -11.97
N ARG A 125 -9.22 14.25 -11.97
CA ARG A 125 -9.54 15.68 -11.75
C ARG A 125 -10.47 16.21 -12.84
N ALA A 126 -10.15 15.93 -14.11
CA ALA A 126 -10.98 16.34 -15.24
C ALA A 126 -12.40 15.77 -15.13
N LEU A 127 -12.53 14.49 -14.73
CA LEU A 127 -13.83 13.85 -14.50
C LEU A 127 -14.59 14.48 -13.33
N ALA A 128 -13.93 14.71 -12.19
CA ALA A 128 -14.55 15.34 -11.03
C ALA A 128 -15.09 16.74 -11.38
N VAL A 129 -14.31 17.53 -12.11
CA VAL A 129 -14.71 18.88 -12.56
C VAL A 129 -15.88 18.81 -13.55
N LYS A 130 -15.84 17.85 -14.49
CA LYS A 130 -16.91 17.62 -15.47
C LYS A 130 -18.25 17.35 -14.77
N ILE A 131 -18.25 16.45 -13.77
CA ILE A 131 -19.44 16.14 -12.95
C ILE A 131 -19.89 17.37 -12.15
N LEU A 132 -18.98 18.07 -11.47
CA LEU A 132 -19.31 19.27 -10.69
C LEU A 132 -19.93 20.39 -11.51
N LYS A 133 -19.58 20.49 -12.80
CA LYS A 133 -20.13 21.49 -13.72
C LYS A 133 -21.44 21.07 -14.40
N GLY A 134 -21.89 19.83 -14.19
CA GLY A 134 -23.08 19.29 -14.86
C GLY A 134 -22.89 19.08 -16.37
N GLU A 135 -21.64 18.92 -16.81
CA GLU A 135 -21.32 18.54 -18.18
C GLU A 135 -21.36 16.99 -18.22
N GLU A 136 -22.43 16.37 -18.72
CA GLU A 136 -22.50 14.90 -18.91
C GLU A 136 -21.76 14.43 -20.18
#